data_AF-A0A383C4L4-F1
#
_entry.id   AF-A0A383C4L4-F1
#
_cell.length_a   1.000
_cell.length_b   1.000
_cell.length_c   1.000
_cell.angle_alpha   90.00
_cell.angle_beta   90.00
_cell.angle_gamma   90.00
#
_symmetry.space_group_name_H-M   'P 1'
#
loop_
_entity.id
_entity.type
_entity.pdbx_description
1 polymer ?
#
loop_
_entity_poly.entity_id
_entity_poly.type
_entity_poly.pdbx_seq_one_letter_code
_entity_poly.pdbx_strand_id
1 'polypeptide(L)'
;RFHRISVSTKDINEADRFTFDGETPFSTTSINMNGVISIGVAANLSWIKHDKSGAFNFKSSAEKPDSIITLSLIHDLSNNIFYASLSPSADSLAQSFDPGGWDKRLSGFSEYFFEGFPVNMALDSIVENGVSMLSSQEQMSGSISITSPLYAQNHSMNISYYGGRPHSIRGDISVRENGSHKTLTEIDFESSFLPLNITAALTPVSRDTLVFHADSIPDTLKAGVDFRSFYAPATMLEKIIA
;
A
#
# COMPACT_ATOMS: atom_id res chain seq x y z
N ARG A 1 5.94 11.10 -3.31
CA ARG A 1 4.69 10.50 -2.77
C ARG A 1 4.89 9.01 -2.69
N PHE A 2 4.98 8.44 -1.50
CA PHE A 2 5.53 7.10 -1.33
C PHE A 2 4.44 6.08 -1.09
N HIS A 3 4.42 5.04 -1.93
CA HIS A 3 3.84 3.75 -1.56
C HIS A 3 4.92 2.95 -0.82
N ARG A 4 4.56 2.32 0.30
CA ARG A 4 5.48 1.54 1.12
C ARG A 4 4.79 0.27 1.59
N ILE A 5 5.55 -0.81 1.59
CA ILE A 5 5.17 -2.05 2.25
C ILE A 5 6.34 -2.54 3.09
N SER A 6 6.06 -3.02 4.29
CA SER A 6 7.06 -3.65 5.14
C SER A 6 6.47 -4.80 5.94
N VAL A 7 7.26 -5.84 6.13
CA VAL A 7 6.98 -6.96 7.03
C VAL A 7 7.95 -6.90 8.19
N SER A 8 7.44 -6.91 9.41
CA SER A 8 8.20 -6.90 10.66
C SER A 8 7.90 -8.18 11.44
N THR A 9 8.92 -9.00 11.71
CA THR A 9 8.76 -10.32 12.35
C THR A 9 9.99 -10.72 13.15
N LYS A 10 9.80 -11.65 14.10
CA LYS A 10 10.89 -12.33 14.82
C LYS A 10 11.36 -13.61 14.13
N ASP A 11 10.66 -14.06 13.09
CA ASP A 11 10.89 -15.35 12.43
C ASP A 11 11.98 -15.29 11.35
N ILE A 12 12.61 -14.12 11.17
CA ILE A 12 13.80 -13.94 10.34
C ILE A 12 15.03 -13.94 11.25
N ASN A 13 16.05 -14.71 10.87
CA ASN A 13 17.35 -14.65 11.55
C ASN A 13 18.23 -13.55 10.95
N GLU A 14 19.10 -12.94 11.76
CA GLU A 14 20.07 -11.93 11.28
C GLU A 14 21.02 -12.45 10.18
N ALA A 15 21.25 -13.76 10.15
CA ALA A 15 22.08 -14.40 9.14
C ALA A 15 21.34 -14.63 7.80
N ASP A 16 20.01 -14.50 7.78
CA ASP A 16 19.20 -14.68 6.58
C ASP A 16 19.53 -13.57 5.58
N ARG A 17 19.76 -13.96 4.33
CA ARG A 17 20.09 -13.02 3.26
C ARG A 17 18.85 -12.79 2.41
N PHE A 18 18.60 -11.55 2.06
CA PHE A 18 17.57 -11.16 1.12
C PHE A 18 18.21 -10.43 -0.05
N THR A 19 17.72 -10.71 -1.25
CA THR A 19 18.15 -10.04 -2.49
C THR A 19 17.02 -9.19 -3.00
N PHE A 20 17.35 -7.97 -3.40
CA PHE A 20 16.44 -7.07 -4.10
C PHE A 20 16.74 -7.09 -5.59
N ASP A 21 15.72 -7.35 -6.39
CA ASP A 21 15.71 -7.20 -7.83
C ASP A 21 14.56 -6.26 -8.20
N GLY A 22 14.88 -5.08 -8.72
CA GLY A 22 13.90 -4.06 -9.05
C GLY A 22 14.55 -2.83 -9.67
N GLU A 23 13.75 -2.08 -10.43
CA GLU A 23 14.22 -0.91 -11.16
C GLU A 23 13.93 0.40 -10.42
N THR A 24 14.49 1.52 -10.88
CA THR A 24 14.03 2.83 -10.39
C THR A 24 12.53 2.98 -10.67
N PRO A 25 11.67 3.41 -9.71
CA PRO A 25 11.99 4.16 -8.49
C PRO A 25 11.85 3.37 -7.17
N PHE A 26 12.09 2.06 -7.17
CA PHE A 26 11.99 1.25 -5.97
C PHE A 26 13.22 1.39 -5.07
N SER A 27 13.00 1.25 -3.77
CA SER A 27 14.02 1.26 -2.72
C SER A 27 13.66 0.24 -1.65
N THR A 28 14.65 -0.27 -0.92
CA THR A 28 14.44 -1.27 0.13
C THR A 28 14.89 -0.79 1.49
N THR A 29 14.26 -1.32 2.53
CA THR A 29 14.66 -1.13 3.92
C THR A 29 14.86 -2.50 4.58
N SER A 30 15.92 -2.63 5.37
CA SER A 30 16.12 -3.75 6.29
C SER A 30 16.63 -3.19 7.61
N ILE A 31 15.89 -3.39 8.69
CA ILE A 31 16.19 -2.86 10.02
C ILE A 31 15.97 -3.98 11.03
N ASN A 32 16.93 -4.19 11.93
CA ASN A 32 16.74 -5.02 13.11
C ASN A 32 16.63 -4.13 14.35
N MET A 33 15.51 -4.26 15.06
CA MET A 33 15.30 -3.58 16.33
C MET A 33 14.93 -4.61 17.40
N ASN A 34 15.86 -4.87 18.32
CA ASN A 34 15.68 -5.79 19.44
C ASN A 34 15.22 -7.20 19.02
N GLY A 35 15.78 -7.74 17.93
CA GLY A 35 15.45 -9.06 17.42
C GLY A 35 14.14 -9.12 16.60
N VAL A 36 13.52 -7.97 16.32
CA VAL A 36 12.45 -7.87 15.32
C VAL A 36 13.05 -7.30 14.04
N ILE A 37 13.07 -8.11 12.99
CA ILE A 37 13.58 -7.71 11.68
C ILE A 37 12.42 -7.18 10.85
N SER A 38 12.63 -5.99 10.30
CA SER A 38 11.70 -5.30 9.41
C SER A 38 12.31 -5.18 8.03
N ILE A 39 11.69 -5.83 7.06
CA ILE A 39 12.07 -5.76 5.64
C ILE A 39 10.97 -5.06 4.87
N GLY A 40 11.31 -4.24 3.87
CA GLY A 40 10.31 -3.50 3.14
C GLY A 40 10.78 -2.94 1.82
N VAL A 41 9.80 -2.57 1.01
CA VAL A 41 9.98 -1.93 -0.29
C VAL A 41 9.17 -0.64 -0.33
N ALA A 42 9.75 0.40 -0.90
CA ALA A 42 9.13 1.69 -1.06
C ALA A 42 9.35 2.22 -2.48
N ALA A 43 8.32 2.84 -3.05
CA ALA A 43 8.38 3.47 -4.36
C ALA A 43 7.85 4.90 -4.26
N ASN A 44 8.57 5.85 -4.88
CA ASN A 44 8.03 7.17 -5.09
C ASN A 44 7.15 7.18 -6.35
N LEU A 45 5.83 7.14 -6.16
CA LEU A 45 4.86 7.13 -7.25
C LEU A 45 4.96 8.35 -8.16
N SER A 46 5.51 9.47 -7.65
CA SER A 46 5.74 10.67 -8.47
C SER A 46 6.82 10.50 -9.55
N TRP A 47 7.60 9.41 -9.50
CA TRP A 47 8.69 9.14 -10.46
C TRP A 47 8.32 8.08 -11.51
N ILE A 48 7.17 7.42 -11.36
CA ILE A 48 6.68 6.46 -12.35
C ILE A 48 5.94 7.27 -13.41
N LYS A 49 6.52 7.36 -14.61
CA LYS A 49 5.96 8.13 -15.73
C LYS A 49 4.74 7.40 -16.31
N HIS A 50 3.87 8.14 -16.98
CA HIS A 50 2.80 7.58 -17.81
C HIS A 50 3.36 6.50 -18.74
N ASP A 51 2.61 5.40 -18.90
CA ASP A 51 2.92 4.21 -19.72
C ASP A 51 4.09 3.34 -19.23
N LYS A 52 4.58 3.55 -18.00
CA LYS A 52 5.56 2.66 -17.37
C LYS A 52 4.96 1.93 -16.19
N SER A 53 5.16 0.62 -16.15
CA SER A 53 5.06 -0.16 -14.92
C SER A 53 6.42 -0.28 -14.27
N GLY A 54 6.43 -0.58 -12.99
CA GLY A 54 7.63 -0.94 -12.26
C GLY A 54 7.36 -2.21 -11.45
N ALA A 55 8.23 -3.20 -11.57
CA ALA A 55 8.18 -4.41 -10.77
C ALA A 55 9.34 -4.47 -9.79
N PHE A 56 9.12 -5.16 -8.67
CA PHE A 56 10.16 -5.47 -7.71
C PHE A 56 9.98 -6.87 -7.14
N ASN A 57 11.09 -7.44 -6.69
CA ASN A 57 11.15 -8.72 -6.00
C ASN A 57 12.20 -8.65 -4.91
N PHE A 58 11.77 -8.79 -3.66
CA PHE A 58 12.63 -8.87 -2.49
C PHE A 58 12.49 -10.27 -1.89
N LYS A 59 13.50 -11.12 -2.04
CA LYS A 59 13.39 -12.56 -1.77
C LYS A 59 14.51 -13.08 -0.88
N SER A 60 14.18 -14.00 0.02
CA SER A 60 15.14 -14.77 0.83
C SER A 60 16.04 -15.66 -0.04
N SER A 61 17.30 -15.79 0.34
CA SER A 61 18.24 -16.74 -0.29
C SER A 61 18.03 -18.18 0.14
N ALA A 62 17.19 -18.42 1.16
CA ALA A 62 16.83 -19.77 1.57
C ALA A 62 16.09 -20.53 0.46
N GLU A 63 16.12 -21.86 0.52
CA GLU A 63 15.35 -22.69 -0.38
C GLU A 63 13.85 -22.35 -0.30
N LYS A 64 13.18 -22.35 -1.44
CA LYS A 64 11.75 -22.07 -1.50
C LYS A 64 11.02 -23.21 -0.75
N PRO A 65 10.15 -22.91 0.22
CA PRO A 65 9.46 -23.95 0.96
C PRO A 65 8.43 -24.67 0.09
N ASP A 66 8.16 -25.93 0.45
CA ASP A 66 7.18 -26.78 -0.23
C ASP A 66 5.75 -26.24 -0.12
N SER A 67 5.45 -25.56 0.98
CA SER A 67 4.15 -24.93 1.24
C SER A 67 4.31 -23.42 1.40
N ILE A 68 3.54 -22.66 0.63
CA ILE A 68 3.51 -21.20 0.65
C ILE A 68 2.08 -20.73 0.79
N ILE A 69 1.88 -19.74 1.66
CA ILE A 69 0.68 -18.91 1.67
C ILE A 69 1.04 -17.54 1.08
N THR A 70 0.33 -17.14 0.03
CA THR A 70 0.49 -15.86 -0.63
C THR A 70 -0.60 -14.90 -0.16
N LEU A 71 -0.19 -13.78 0.42
CA LEU A 71 -1.04 -12.62 0.65
C LEU A 71 -0.90 -11.65 -0.52
N SER A 72 -1.96 -11.42 -1.28
CA SER A 72 -2.02 -10.42 -2.35
C SER A 72 -2.74 -9.17 -1.85
N LEU A 73 -2.19 -8.00 -2.15
CA LEU A 73 -2.62 -6.69 -1.70
C LEU A 73 -2.66 -5.76 -2.89
N ILE A 74 -3.83 -5.27 -3.24
CA ILE A 74 -4.04 -4.38 -4.39
C ILE A 74 -4.69 -3.10 -3.89
N HIS A 75 -4.11 -1.95 -4.22
CA HIS A 75 -4.74 -0.66 -3.98
C HIS A 75 -4.95 0.06 -5.30
N ASP A 76 -6.22 0.20 -5.69
CA ASP A 76 -6.66 1.09 -6.75
C ASP A 76 -6.80 2.51 -6.18
N LEU A 77 -5.76 3.34 -6.37
CA LEU A 77 -5.77 4.70 -5.82
C LEU A 77 -6.72 5.64 -6.56
N SER A 78 -7.16 5.28 -7.78
CA SER A 78 -8.11 6.10 -8.55
C SER A 78 -9.49 6.09 -7.93
N ASN A 79 -9.94 4.88 -7.59
CA ASN A 79 -11.27 4.63 -7.04
C ASN A 79 -11.24 4.56 -5.51
N ASN A 80 -10.04 4.62 -4.91
CA ASN A 80 -9.82 4.40 -3.49
C ASN A 80 -10.40 3.04 -3.05
N ILE A 81 -10.03 1.98 -3.77
CA ILE A 81 -10.49 0.61 -3.47
C ILE A 81 -9.28 -0.25 -3.12
N PHE A 82 -9.38 -0.97 -2.01
CA PHE A 82 -8.35 -1.86 -1.51
C PHE A 82 -8.85 -3.31 -1.55
N TYR A 83 -8.12 -4.18 -2.25
CA TYR A 83 -8.38 -5.61 -2.30
C TYR A 83 -7.26 -6.36 -1.58
N ALA A 84 -7.63 -7.36 -0.79
CA ALA A 84 -6.70 -8.30 -0.20
C ALA A 84 -7.19 -9.73 -0.43
N SER A 85 -6.28 -10.64 -0.78
CA SER A 85 -6.60 -12.06 -0.90
C SER A 85 -5.54 -12.98 -0.31
N LEU A 86 -5.97 -14.13 0.18
CA LEU A 86 -5.10 -15.21 0.65
C LEU A 86 -5.22 -16.45 -0.23
N SER A 87 -4.07 -17.01 -0.61
CA SER A 87 -3.96 -18.25 -1.36
C SER A 87 -2.91 -19.18 -0.73
N PRO A 88 -3.26 -20.39 -0.25
CA PRO A 88 -4.61 -20.92 -0.18
C PRO A 88 -5.50 -20.10 0.76
N SER A 89 -6.81 -20.16 0.50
CA SER A 89 -7.82 -19.42 1.26
C SER A 89 -8.02 -20.03 2.65
N ALA A 90 -8.07 -19.19 3.68
CA ALA A 90 -8.47 -19.63 5.03
C ALA A 90 -9.99 -19.91 5.10
N ASP A 91 -10.78 -19.14 4.35
CA ASP A 91 -12.21 -19.36 4.16
C ASP A 91 -12.63 -19.05 2.71
N SER A 92 -13.76 -19.60 2.27
CA SER A 92 -14.33 -19.38 0.94
C SER A 92 -15.18 -18.11 0.81
N LEU A 93 -15.63 -17.52 1.92
CA LEU A 93 -16.55 -16.37 1.87
C LEU A 93 -15.79 -15.06 1.67
N ALA A 94 -16.11 -14.35 0.58
CA ALA A 94 -15.64 -12.99 0.35
C ALA A 94 -16.36 -11.99 1.26
N GLN A 95 -15.62 -11.00 1.76
CA GLN A 95 -16.11 -9.97 2.69
C GLN A 95 -15.79 -8.58 2.15
N SER A 96 -16.71 -7.63 2.34
CA SER A 96 -16.54 -6.25 1.88
C SER A 96 -16.96 -5.25 2.95
N PHE A 97 -16.19 -4.16 3.09
CA PHE A 97 -16.44 -3.10 4.05
C PHE A 97 -16.40 -1.74 3.35
N ASP A 98 -17.48 -0.97 3.52
CA ASP A 98 -17.58 0.43 3.09
C ASP A 98 -17.70 1.33 4.33
N PRO A 99 -16.57 1.84 4.86
CA PRO A 99 -16.62 2.75 5.99
C PRO A 99 -17.34 4.06 5.70
N GLY A 100 -17.27 4.58 4.47
CA GLY A 100 -17.89 5.85 4.09
C GLY A 100 -19.42 5.77 4.05
N GLY A 101 -19.95 4.62 3.62
CA GLY A 101 -21.36 4.28 3.70
C GLY A 101 -21.84 4.00 5.12
N TRP A 102 -20.97 3.46 5.99
CA TRP A 102 -21.27 3.22 7.41
C TRP A 102 -21.33 4.51 8.24
N ASP A 103 -20.33 5.40 8.08
CA ASP A 103 -20.25 6.69 8.76
C ASP A 103 -19.64 7.75 7.84
N LYS A 104 -20.37 8.86 7.63
CA LYS A 104 -19.94 9.97 6.76
C LYS A 104 -18.58 10.57 7.15
N ARG A 105 -18.19 10.48 8.42
CA ARG A 105 -16.88 10.94 8.93
C ARG A 105 -15.73 10.12 8.34
N LEU A 106 -16.01 8.92 7.84
CA LEU A 106 -15.05 7.99 7.26
C LEU A 106 -15.08 7.99 5.72
N SER A 107 -15.73 8.97 5.09
CA SER A 107 -15.85 9.08 3.62
C SER A 107 -14.52 9.16 2.84
N GLY A 108 -13.41 9.45 3.51
CA GLY A 108 -12.08 9.41 2.90
C GLY A 108 -11.43 8.01 2.86
N PHE A 109 -11.98 7.02 3.58
CA PHE A 109 -11.42 5.68 3.62
C PHE A 109 -11.70 4.94 2.33
N SER A 110 -10.83 3.97 2.03
CA SER A 110 -11.05 3.07 0.91
C SER A 110 -12.25 2.17 1.17
N GLU A 111 -12.88 1.69 0.09
CA GLU A 111 -13.69 0.47 0.16
C GLU A 111 -12.73 -0.73 0.25
N TYR A 112 -13.03 -1.70 1.12
CA TYR A 112 -12.18 -2.86 1.36
C TYR A 112 -12.85 -4.15 0.92
N PHE A 113 -12.13 -4.99 0.19
CA PHE A 113 -12.58 -6.30 -0.26
C PHE A 113 -11.56 -7.36 0.18
N PHE A 114 -12.02 -8.39 0.87
CA PHE A 114 -11.21 -9.47 1.41
C PHE A 114 -11.70 -10.82 0.89
N GLU A 115 -10.80 -11.62 0.32
CA GLU A 115 -11.06 -12.98 -0.16
C GLU A 115 -10.09 -13.97 0.49
N GLY A 116 -10.57 -15.09 1.00
CA GLY A 116 -9.69 -16.04 1.68
C GLY A 116 -9.36 -15.69 3.14
N PHE A 117 -10.00 -14.67 3.72
CA PHE A 117 -9.80 -14.24 5.11
C PHE A 117 -10.84 -14.85 6.08
N PRO A 118 -10.58 -14.85 7.40
CA PRO A 118 -11.52 -15.39 8.39
C PRO A 118 -12.92 -14.77 8.32
N VAL A 119 -13.98 -15.58 8.44
CA VAL A 119 -15.40 -15.15 8.33
C VAL A 119 -15.89 -14.23 9.45
N ASN A 120 -15.13 -14.08 10.53
CA ASN A 120 -15.46 -13.22 11.65
C ASN A 120 -14.95 -11.78 11.48
N MET A 121 -14.55 -11.38 10.26
CA MET A 121 -14.22 -9.99 10.01
C MET A 121 -15.49 -9.13 10.09
N ALA A 122 -15.33 -7.96 10.67
CA ALA A 122 -16.41 -6.99 10.82
C ALA A 122 -15.81 -5.60 10.94
N LEU A 123 -16.50 -4.60 10.41
CA LEU A 123 -16.20 -3.21 10.69
C LEU A 123 -16.63 -2.91 12.13
N ASP A 124 -15.72 -3.14 13.06
CA ASP A 124 -16.03 -3.35 14.49
C ASP A 124 -15.92 -2.04 15.30
N SER A 125 -14.97 -1.17 14.97
CA SER A 125 -14.75 0.07 15.71
C SER A 125 -14.03 1.16 14.92
N ILE A 126 -14.29 2.41 15.32
CA ILE A 126 -13.48 3.58 14.95
C ILE A 126 -12.35 3.68 15.98
N VAL A 127 -11.10 3.53 15.52
CA VAL A 127 -9.90 3.58 16.36
C VAL A 127 -9.21 4.91 16.12
N GLU A 128 -9.39 5.89 17.00
CA GLU A 128 -8.87 7.28 16.85
C GLU A 128 -9.17 7.89 15.46
N ASN A 129 -8.24 7.76 14.51
CA ASN A 129 -8.31 8.23 13.12
C ASN A 129 -8.37 7.07 12.10
N GLY A 130 -8.92 5.93 12.52
CA GLY A 130 -8.86 4.66 11.82
C GLY A 130 -10.11 3.80 11.97
N VAL A 131 -10.09 2.66 11.28
CA VAL A 131 -11.12 1.62 11.33
C VAL A 131 -10.47 0.27 11.61
N SER A 132 -11.15 -0.57 12.40
CA SER A 132 -10.78 -1.97 12.61
C SER A 132 -11.72 -2.89 11.82
N MET A 133 -11.15 -3.87 11.11
CA MET A 133 -11.88 -4.86 10.30
C MET A 133 -11.71 -6.30 10.80
N LEU A 134 -10.72 -6.52 11.67
CA LEU A 134 -10.48 -7.78 12.33
C LEU A 134 -9.75 -7.50 13.64
N SER A 135 -10.12 -8.21 14.70
CA SER A 135 -9.50 -8.09 16.02
C SER A 135 -9.35 -9.47 16.66
N SER A 136 -8.17 -9.76 17.18
CA SER A 136 -7.85 -11.00 17.90
C SER A 136 -6.84 -10.73 19.01
N GLN A 137 -7.02 -11.45 20.12
CA GLN A 137 -6.11 -11.42 21.28
C GLN A 137 -5.05 -12.52 21.21
N GLU A 138 -4.99 -13.28 20.12
CA GLU A 138 -3.96 -14.30 19.92
C GLU A 138 -2.56 -13.69 19.81
N GLN A 139 -1.56 -14.52 20.08
CA GLN A 139 -0.17 -14.09 20.04
C GLN A 139 0.28 -13.82 18.59
N MET A 140 0.85 -12.64 18.35
CA MET A 140 1.37 -12.23 17.06
C MET A 140 2.80 -12.75 16.80
N SER A 141 3.06 -13.24 15.59
CA SER A 141 4.39 -13.55 15.05
C SER A 141 5.04 -12.34 14.38
N GLY A 142 4.23 -11.55 13.67
CA GLY A 142 4.70 -10.36 12.97
C GLY A 142 3.56 -9.45 12.50
N SER A 143 3.94 -8.38 11.82
CA SER A 143 3.01 -7.41 11.24
C SER A 143 3.44 -6.97 9.85
N ILE A 144 2.45 -6.59 9.06
CA ILE A 144 2.61 -6.01 7.74
C ILE A 144 2.08 -4.59 7.82
N SER A 145 2.87 -3.63 7.35
CA SER A 145 2.45 -2.24 7.22
C SER A 145 2.45 -1.86 5.75
N ILE A 146 1.35 -1.27 5.32
CA ILE A 146 1.17 -0.75 3.97
C ILE A 146 0.85 0.73 4.11
N THR A 147 1.46 1.56 3.29
CA THR A 147 1.10 2.97 3.19
C THR A 147 0.99 3.33 1.71
N SER A 148 -0.13 3.92 1.32
CA SER A 148 -0.36 4.42 -0.02
C SER A 148 -0.67 5.91 0.02
N PRO A 149 -0.09 6.73 -0.86
CA PRO A 149 -0.46 8.12 -0.91
C PRO A 149 -1.85 8.20 -1.56
N LEU A 150 -2.79 8.86 -0.90
CA LEU A 150 -4.00 9.37 -1.53
C LEU A 150 -3.77 10.85 -1.89
N TYR A 151 -4.80 11.50 -2.43
CA TYR A 151 -4.74 12.89 -2.85
C TYR A 151 -4.32 13.84 -1.71
N ALA A 152 -5.11 13.91 -0.63
CA ALA A 152 -4.88 14.82 0.51
C ALA A 152 -4.41 14.11 1.79
N GLN A 153 -4.35 12.78 1.78
CA GLN A 153 -4.04 11.94 2.93
C GLN A 153 -3.09 10.82 2.53
N ASN A 154 -2.42 10.20 3.48
CA ASN A 154 -1.89 8.85 3.32
C ASN A 154 -2.91 7.87 3.89
N HIS A 155 -3.21 6.84 3.12
CA HIS A 155 -3.85 5.65 3.63
C HIS A 155 -2.78 4.73 4.20
N SER A 156 -2.99 4.23 5.42
CA SER A 156 -2.18 3.16 5.98
C SER A 156 -3.06 1.98 6.36
N MET A 157 -2.53 0.77 6.19
CA MET A 157 -3.12 -0.46 6.69
C MET A 157 -2.07 -1.24 7.47
N ASN A 158 -2.46 -1.78 8.62
CA ASN A 158 -1.66 -2.71 9.38
C ASN A 158 -2.38 -4.06 9.48
N ILE A 159 -1.66 -5.14 9.19
CA ILE A 159 -2.12 -6.52 9.34
C ILE A 159 -1.16 -7.21 10.29
N SER A 160 -1.59 -7.48 11.53
CA SER A 160 -0.86 -8.39 12.41
C SER A 160 -1.23 -9.83 12.06
N TYR A 161 -0.27 -10.73 12.16
CA TYR A 161 -0.49 -12.14 11.86
C TYR A 161 0.24 -13.05 12.84
N TYR A 162 -0.28 -14.28 12.96
CA TYR A 162 0.46 -15.43 13.48
C TYR A 162 0.78 -16.34 12.31
N GLY A 163 2.00 -16.83 12.21
CA GLY A 163 2.36 -17.70 11.10
C GLY A 163 3.85 -17.73 10.82
N GLY A 164 4.18 -18.21 9.63
CA GLY A 164 5.54 -18.48 9.22
C GLY A 164 6.34 -17.25 8.81
N ARG A 165 7.62 -17.52 8.54
CA ARG A 165 8.58 -16.53 8.05
C ARG A 165 8.12 -15.96 6.70
N PRO A 166 8.31 -14.67 6.41
CA PRO A 166 8.15 -14.14 5.06
C PRO A 166 9.31 -14.63 4.16
N HIS A 167 8.98 -15.17 3.01
CA HIS A 167 9.93 -15.68 2.03
C HIS A 167 10.24 -14.65 0.93
N SER A 168 9.22 -13.95 0.43
CA SER A 168 9.39 -12.90 -0.58
C SER A 168 8.32 -11.83 -0.51
N ILE A 169 8.68 -10.61 -0.89
CA ILE A 169 7.78 -9.50 -1.17
C ILE A 169 8.00 -9.11 -2.63
N ARG A 170 6.99 -9.30 -3.47
CA ARG A 170 7.03 -8.93 -4.89
C ARG A 170 5.88 -8.00 -5.21
N GLY A 171 6.03 -7.14 -6.20
CA GLY A 171 4.94 -6.24 -6.54
C GLY A 171 5.12 -5.59 -7.89
N ASP A 172 4.04 -4.97 -8.34
CA ASP A 172 3.97 -4.19 -9.55
C ASP A 172 3.23 -2.89 -9.26
N ILE A 173 3.68 -1.80 -9.88
CA ILE A 173 2.97 -0.53 -9.86
C ILE A 173 2.72 -0.13 -11.30
N SER A 174 1.45 0.10 -11.63
CA SER A 174 1.01 0.56 -12.95
C SER A 174 0.36 1.94 -12.87
N VAL A 175 0.57 2.74 -13.92
CA VAL A 175 -0.02 4.08 -14.08
C VAL A 175 -1.10 4.00 -15.15
N ARG A 176 -2.30 4.50 -14.84
CA ARG A 176 -3.41 4.61 -15.81
C ARG A 176 -3.28 5.87 -16.66
N GLU A 177 -4.04 5.94 -17.76
CA GLU A 177 -4.09 7.12 -18.64
C GLU A 177 -4.42 8.43 -17.88
N ASN A 178 -5.27 8.35 -16.85
CA ASN A 178 -5.62 9.50 -16.01
C ASN A 178 -4.53 9.90 -14.99
N GLY A 179 -3.38 9.20 -14.97
CA GLY A 179 -2.26 9.43 -14.03
C GLY A 179 -2.43 8.83 -12.64
N SER A 180 -3.57 8.16 -12.37
CA SER A 180 -3.76 7.38 -11.14
C SER A 180 -2.90 6.12 -11.17
N HIS A 181 -2.56 5.61 -9.98
CA HIS A 181 -1.74 4.40 -9.85
C HIS A 181 -2.56 3.25 -9.29
N LYS A 182 -2.26 2.04 -9.75
CA LYS A 182 -2.68 0.79 -9.12
C LYS A 182 -1.43 0.09 -8.60
N THR A 183 -1.43 -0.25 -7.31
CA THR A 183 -0.32 -1.00 -6.69
C THR A 183 -0.76 -2.44 -6.48
N LEU A 184 0.12 -3.39 -6.78
CA LEU A 184 0.01 -4.79 -6.43
C LEU A 184 1.23 -5.15 -5.57
N THR A 185 1.00 -5.84 -4.47
CA THR A 185 2.06 -6.48 -3.71
C THR A 185 1.60 -7.87 -3.28
N GLU A 186 2.46 -8.86 -3.47
CA GLU A 186 2.31 -10.20 -2.99
C GLU A 186 3.41 -10.52 -1.98
N ILE A 187 3.02 -11.09 -0.85
CA ILE A 187 3.95 -11.56 0.18
C ILE A 187 3.74 -13.06 0.33
N ASP A 188 4.82 -13.81 0.14
CA ASP A 188 4.84 -15.25 0.37
C ASP A 188 5.29 -15.53 1.79
N PHE A 189 4.51 -16.32 2.51
CA PHE A 189 4.81 -16.83 3.84
C PHE A 189 5.06 -18.33 3.80
N GLU A 190 6.03 -18.79 4.58
CA GLU A 190 6.37 -20.20 4.65
C GLU A 190 5.35 -20.95 5.51
N SER A 191 4.69 -21.96 4.93
CA SER A 191 3.75 -22.88 5.59
C SER A 191 2.44 -22.31 6.17
N SER A 192 2.42 -21.12 6.78
CA SER A 192 1.24 -20.58 7.44
C SER A 192 1.18 -19.05 7.49
N PHE A 193 -0.04 -18.51 7.48
CA PHE A 193 -0.36 -17.11 7.68
C PHE A 193 -1.81 -17.00 8.18
N LEU A 194 -1.97 -16.58 9.43
CA LEU A 194 -3.26 -16.36 10.07
C LEU A 194 -3.39 -14.86 10.40
N PRO A 195 -4.26 -14.11 9.69
CA PRO A 195 -4.56 -12.73 10.05
C PRO A 195 -5.17 -12.65 11.45
N LEU A 196 -4.67 -11.74 12.28
CA LEU A 196 -5.16 -11.55 13.65
C LEU A 196 -5.86 -10.22 13.85
N ASN A 197 -5.25 -9.13 13.39
CA ASN A 197 -5.80 -7.78 13.50
C ASN A 197 -5.57 -7.06 12.19
N ILE A 198 -6.60 -6.38 11.71
CA ILE A 198 -6.53 -5.58 10.47
C ILE A 198 -7.11 -4.21 10.78
N THR A 199 -6.25 -3.21 10.71
CA THR A 199 -6.64 -1.81 10.92
C THR A 199 -6.22 -0.95 9.75
N ALA A 200 -7.00 0.09 9.47
CA ALA A 200 -6.64 1.10 8.50
C ALA A 200 -6.76 2.49 9.13
N ALA A 201 -5.94 3.43 8.67
CA ALA A 201 -5.97 4.82 9.14
C ALA A 201 -5.72 5.80 7.99
N LEU A 202 -6.19 7.03 8.19
CA LEU A 202 -5.91 8.14 7.29
C LEU A 202 -5.09 9.20 8.03
N THR A 203 -3.95 9.57 7.45
CA THR A 203 -3.11 10.65 7.98
C THR A 203 -3.11 11.82 7.00
N PRO A 204 -3.54 13.03 7.42
CA PRO A 204 -3.44 14.23 6.59
C PRO A 204 -2.01 14.50 6.16
N VAL A 205 -1.83 14.98 4.94
CA VAL A 205 -0.51 15.33 4.40
C VAL A 205 -0.58 16.63 3.64
N SER A 206 0.39 17.51 3.89
CA SER A 206 0.61 18.66 3.01
C SER A 206 1.29 18.18 1.73
N ARG A 207 0.71 18.52 0.58
CA ARG A 207 1.28 18.24 -0.75
C ARG A 207 1.49 19.57 -1.46
N ASP A 208 2.67 19.75 -2.07
CA ASP A 208 2.96 20.93 -2.86
C ASP A 208 1.92 21.07 -3.99
N THR A 209 1.23 22.20 -3.99
CA THR A 209 0.36 22.63 -5.10
C THR A 209 1.21 23.48 -6.03
N LEU A 210 1.31 23.08 -7.30
CA LEU A 210 1.98 23.91 -8.30
C LEU A 210 1.00 25.01 -8.72
N VAL A 211 1.31 26.24 -8.35
CA VAL A 211 0.56 27.44 -8.74
C VAL A 211 1.28 28.08 -9.91
N PHE A 212 0.60 28.15 -11.05
CA PHE A 212 1.11 28.86 -12.22
C PHE A 212 0.33 30.17 -12.39
N HIS A 213 1.05 31.28 -12.48
CA HIS A 213 0.49 32.53 -12.99
C HIS A 213 0.46 32.42 -14.52
N ALA A 214 -0.70 32.65 -15.14
CA ALA A 214 -0.86 32.56 -16.59
C ALA A 214 0.13 33.44 -17.36
N ASP A 215 0.53 34.57 -16.77
CA ASP A 215 1.47 35.53 -17.35
C ASP A 215 2.95 35.13 -17.19
N SER A 216 3.25 34.12 -16.36
CA SER A 216 4.62 33.69 -16.01
C SER A 216 5.05 32.39 -16.70
N ILE A 217 4.20 31.77 -17.54
CA ILE A 217 4.56 30.59 -18.32
C ILE A 217 5.29 31.09 -19.58
N PRO A 218 6.62 30.89 -19.70
CA PRO A 218 7.37 31.27 -20.89
C PRO A 218 6.76 30.65 -22.14
N ASP A 219 6.80 31.35 -23.28
CA ASP A 219 6.23 30.85 -24.55
C ASP A 219 6.82 29.49 -24.97
N THR A 220 8.03 29.17 -24.52
CA THR A 220 8.69 27.87 -24.72
C THR A 220 8.12 26.72 -23.88
N LEU A 221 7.39 27.02 -22.81
CA LEU A 221 6.65 26.06 -21.96
C LEU A 221 5.15 26.04 -22.26
N LYS A 222 4.66 26.86 -23.19
CA LYS A 222 3.30 26.80 -23.76
C LYS A 222 3.11 25.65 -24.76
N ALA A 223 4.02 24.68 -24.80
CA ALA A 223 3.73 23.39 -25.41
C ALA A 223 2.53 22.79 -24.65
N GLY A 224 1.58 22.16 -25.35
CA GLY A 224 0.42 21.49 -24.76
C GLY A 224 0.81 20.30 -23.89
N VAL A 225 1.48 20.54 -22.76
CA VAL A 225 1.75 19.55 -21.73
C VAL A 225 0.53 19.52 -20.84
N ASP A 226 -0.34 18.54 -21.10
CA ASP A 226 -1.37 18.10 -20.17
C ASP A 226 -0.68 17.63 -18.88
N PHE A 227 -0.37 18.55 -17.96
CA PHE A 227 0.21 18.23 -16.67
C PHE A 227 -0.86 17.57 -15.80
N ARG A 228 -0.99 16.25 -15.88
CA ARG A 228 -1.94 15.45 -15.10
C ARG A 228 -1.20 14.78 -13.94
N SER A 229 -0.95 15.51 -12.86
CA SER A 229 -0.44 14.89 -11.62
C SER A 229 -1.60 14.51 -10.71
N PHE A 230 -1.88 13.21 -10.55
CA PHE A 230 -2.95 12.71 -9.67
C PHE A 230 -2.90 13.24 -8.24
N TYR A 231 -1.72 13.66 -7.76
CA TYR A 231 -1.59 14.17 -6.39
C TYR A 231 -1.01 15.59 -6.24
N ALA A 232 -0.81 16.32 -7.36
CA ALA A 232 -0.57 17.77 -7.34
C ALA A 232 -1.60 18.39 -8.27
N PRO A 233 -2.68 18.98 -7.76
CA PRO A 233 -3.52 19.83 -8.59
C PRO A 233 -2.63 20.96 -9.16
N ALA A 234 -2.74 21.21 -10.45
CA ALA A 234 -2.24 22.44 -11.04
C ALA A 234 -3.39 23.44 -11.05
N THR A 235 -3.22 24.56 -10.37
CA THR A 235 -4.20 25.65 -10.40
C THR A 235 -3.61 26.77 -11.24
N MET A 236 -4.23 27.07 -12.39
CA MET A 236 -3.97 28.31 -13.12
C MET A 236 -4.78 29.42 -12.47
N LEU A 237 -4.10 30.49 -12.06
CA LEU A 237 -4.78 31.70 -11.63
C LEU A 237 -5.18 32.49 -12.88
N GLU A 238 -6.48 32.79 -13.00
CA GLU A 238 -7.00 33.64 -14.07
C GLU A 238 -6.39 35.03 -13.99
N LYS A 239 -6.18 35.63 -15.16
CA LYS A 239 -5.66 36.98 -15.29
C LYS A 239 -6.65 37.95 -14.63
N ILE A 240 -6.20 38.67 -13.61
CA ILE A 240 -6.95 39.81 -13.09
C ILE A 240 -6.81 40.92 -14.14
N ILE A 241 -7.85 41.10 -14.95
CA ILE A 241 -7.94 42.23 -15.87
C ILE A 241 -8.26 43.45 -15.01
N ALA A 242 -7.26 44.32 -14.82
CA ALA A 242 -7.42 45.64 -14.22
C ALA A 242 -7.99 46.64 -15.24
#